data_AF-A0A6I8P6H7-F1
#
_entry.id   AF-A0A6I8P6H7-F1
#
_cell.length_a   1.000
_cell.length_b   1.000
_cell.length_c   1.000
_cell.angle_alpha   90.00
_cell.angle_beta   90.00
_cell.angle_gamma   90.00
#
_symmetry.space_group_name_H-M   'P 1'
#
loop_
_entity.id
_entity.type
_entity.pdbx_description
1 polymer ?
#
loop_
_entity_poly.entity_id
_entity_poly.type
_entity_poly.pdbx_seq_one_letter_code
_entity_poly.pdbx_strand_id
1 'polypeptide(L)' 'MVNYYKILGVPQNASSSDIKKAYRQLALQVHPDKNPENKEAAEKLFKKVVEAYEVLALHRIW' A
#
# COMPACT_ATOMS: atom_id res chain seq x y z
N MET A 1 16.02 -4.59 3.55
CA MET A 1 14.67 -5.16 3.66
C MET A 1 13.64 -4.08 3.39
N VAL A 2 12.76 -4.28 2.41
CA VAL A 2 11.67 -3.36 2.12
C VAL A 2 10.64 -3.48 3.25
N ASN A 3 10.34 -2.38 3.94
CA ASN A 3 9.46 -2.41 5.10
C ASN A 3 8.03 -2.07 4.67
N TYR A 4 7.26 -3.10 4.28
CA TYR A 4 5.89 -2.97 3.77
C TYR A 4 4.93 -2.27 4.74
N TYR A 5 5.14 -2.43 6.05
CA TYR A 5 4.41 -1.70 7.09
C TYR A 5 4.58 -0.19 6.98
N LYS A 6 5.80 0.29 6.70
CA LYS A 6 6.06 1.73 6.47
C LYS A 6 5.41 2.24 5.18
N ILE A 7 5.31 1.40 4.15
CA ILE A 7 4.67 1.76 2.88
C ILE A 7 3.16 1.96 3.06
N LEU A 8 2.53 1.06 3.82
CA LEU A 8 1.12 1.16 4.17
C LEU A 8 0.83 2.17 5.29
N GLY A 9 1.87 2.72 5.94
CA GLY A 9 1.72 3.65 7.06
C GLY A 9 1.10 3.00 8.31
N VAL A 10 1.25 1.69 8.46
CA VAL A 10 0.70 0.92 9.59
C VAL A 10 1.82 0.43 10.51
N PRO A 11 1.56 0.24 11.81
CA PRO A 11 2.54 -0.34 12.71
C PRO A 11 2.81 -1.82 12.37
N GLN A 12 3.95 -2.35 12.78
CA GLN A 12 4.32 -3.76 12.52
C GLN A 12 3.42 -4.77 13.24
N ASN A 13 2.68 -4.33 14.25
CA ASN A 13 1.68 -5.14 14.97
C ASN A 13 0.26 -5.01 14.38
N ALA A 14 0.10 -4.32 13.24
CA ALA A 14 -1.19 -4.11 12.63
C ALA A 14 -1.85 -5.43 12.23
N SER A 15 -3.15 -5.55 12.51
CA SER A 15 -3.92 -6.71 12.10
C SER A 15 -4.22 -6.66 10.60
N SER A 16 -4.57 -7.80 10.01
CA SER A 16 -4.98 -7.90 8.59
C SER A 16 -6.13 -6.94 8.26
N SER A 17 -7.02 -6.68 9.22
CA SER A 17 -8.09 -5.68 9.10
C SER A 17 -7.57 -4.25 9.00
N ASP A 18 -6.57 -3.88 9.81
CA ASP A 18 -5.93 -2.56 9.77
C ASP A 18 -5.16 -2.36 8.46
N ILE A 19 -4.42 -3.38 8.01
CA ILE A 19 -3.71 -3.38 6.73
C ILE A 19 -4.70 -3.15 5.57
N LYS A 20 -5.84 -3.84 5.56
CA LYS A 20 -6.89 -3.66 4.54
C LYS A 20 -7.51 -2.26 4.56
N LYS A 21 -7.70 -1.69 5.75
CA LYS A 21 -8.23 -0.33 5.93
C LYS A 21 -7.24 0.71 5.41
N ALA A 22 -5.96 0.59 5.80
CA ALA A 22 -4.90 1.48 5.37
C ALA A 22 -4.66 1.41 3.85
N TYR A 23 -4.66 0.21 3.27
CA TYR A 23 -4.59 0.01 1.83
C TYR A 23 -5.70 0.77 1.08
N ARG A 24 -6.96 0.65 1.52
CA ARG A 24 -8.08 1.38 0.89
C ARG A 24 -7.89 2.89 0.97
N GLN A 25 -7.45 3.41 2.11
CA GLN A 25 -7.22 4.85 2.27
C GLN A 25 -6.07 5.35 1.40
N LEU A 26 -4.96 4.62 1.35
CA LEU A 26 -3.82 4.94 0.50
C LEU A 26 -4.18 4.85 -0.98
N ALA A 27 -4.82 3.77 -1.43
CA ALA A 27 -5.23 3.60 -2.82
C ALA A 27 -6.06 4.78 -3.36
N LEU A 28 -6.92 5.37 -2.52
CA LEU A 28 -7.69 6.57 -2.87
C LEU A 28 -6.84 7.85 -2.90
N GLN A 29 -5.81 7.96 -2.06
CA GLN A 29 -4.89 9.09 -2.03
C GLN A 29 -3.90 9.06 -3.19
N VAL A 30 -3.36 7.88 -3.51
CA VAL A 30 -2.39 7.69 -4.58
C VAL A 30 -3.06 7.53 -5.95
N HIS A 31 -4.38 7.62 -6.04
CA HIS A 31 -5.09 7.42 -7.31
C HIS A 31 -4.61 8.46 -8.36
N PRO A 32 -4.29 8.04 -9.60
CA PRO A 32 -3.76 8.93 -10.64
C PRO A 32 -4.75 10.04 -11.03
N ASP A 33 -6.05 9.82 -10.82
CA ASP A 33 -7.10 10.82 -11.00
C ASP A 33 -6.96 12.02 -10.04
N LYS A 34 -6.52 11.77 -8.80
CA LYS A 34 -6.25 12.82 -7.81
C LYS A 34 -4.86 13.43 -7.93
N ASN A 35 -3.95 12.79 -8.67
CA ASN A 35 -2.57 13.23 -8.85
C ASN A 35 -2.24 13.40 -10.35
N PRO A 36 -2.94 14.31 -11.06
CA PRO A 36 -2.77 14.48 -12.50
C PRO A 36 -1.38 15.01 -12.87
N GLU A 37 -0.70 15.72 -11.96
CA GLU A 37 0.66 16.24 -12.15
C GLU A 37 1.76 15.17 -12.04
N ASN A 38 1.51 14.09 -11.29
CA ASN A 38 2.53 13.13 -10.87
C ASN A 38 2.06 11.69 -11.11
N LYS A 39 1.42 11.44 -12.26
CA LYS A 39 0.84 10.12 -12.61
C LYS A 39 1.85 8.98 -12.50
N GLU A 40 3.09 9.18 -12.93
CA GLU A 40 4.11 8.13 -12.91
C GLU A 40 4.58 7.79 -11.49
N ALA A 41 4.74 8.81 -10.64
CA ALA A 41 5.07 8.62 -9.23
C ALA A 41 3.89 7.98 -8.47
N ALA A 42 2.66 8.39 -8.79
CA ALA A 42 1.44 7.84 -8.25
C ALA A 42 1.28 6.35 -8.62
N GLU A 43 1.55 5.99 -9.87
CA GLU A 43 1.52 4.58 -10.31
C GLU A 43 2.58 3.74 -9.57
N LYS A 44 3.82 4.23 -9.46
CA LYS A 44 4.89 3.56 -8.71
C LYS A 44 4.53 3.36 -7.24
N LEU A 45 3.96 4.36 -6.59
CA LEU A 45 3.50 4.28 -5.21
C LEU A 45 2.32 3.31 -5.07
N PHE A 46 1.35 3.37 -5.99
CA PHE A 46 0.21 2.47 -6.01
C PHE A 46 0.66 1.00 -6.12
N LYS A 47 1.60 0.71 -7.03
CA LYS A 47 2.18 -0.62 -7.19
C LYS A 47 2.84 -1.14 -5.91
N LYS A 48 3.59 -0.29 -5.21
CA LYS A 48 4.20 -0.63 -3.90
C LYS A 48 3.16 -0.87 -2.81
N VAL A 49 2.09 -0.10 -2.79
CA VAL A 49 0.98 -0.24 -1.83
C VAL A 49 0.23 -1.55 -2.07
N VAL A 50 -0.01 -1.92 -3.33
CA VAL A 50 -0.61 -3.21 -3.71
C VAL A 50 0.30 -4.36 -3.30
N GLU A 51 1.58 -4.33 -3.66
CA GLU A 51 2.55 -5.37 -3.29
C GLU A 51 2.65 -5.53 -1.76
N ALA A 52 2.72 -4.43 -1.02
CA ALA A 52 2.73 -4.44 0.43
C ALA A 52 1.49 -5.11 1.02
N TYR A 53 0.31 -4.77 0.50
CA TYR A 53 -0.94 -5.35 0.94
C TYR A 53 -1.00 -6.85 0.60
N GLU A 54 -0.60 -7.25 -0.61
CA GLU A 54 -0.58 -8.66 -1.00
C GLU A 54 0.35 -9.47 -0.08
N VAL A 55 1.58 -9.00 0.18
CA VAL A 55 2.56 -9.70 1.04
C VAL A 55 2.11 -9.76 2.51
N LEU A 56 1.46 -8.71 3.01
CA LEU A 56 1.05 -8.63 4.42
C LEU A 56 -0.30 -9.30 4.68
N ALA A 57 -1.25 -9.22 3.74
CA ALA A 57 -2.59 -9.81 3.88
C ALA A 57 -2.62 -11.28 3.46
N LEU A 58 -1.88 -11.64 2.41
CA LEU A 58 -1.59 -13.02 2.07
C LEU A 58 -0.14 -13.26 2.46
N HIS A 59 0.09 -14.03 3.53
CA HIS A 59 1.40 -14.58 3.84
C HIS A 59 1.80 -15.62 2.77
N ARG A 60 1.86 -15.20 1.51
CA ARG A 60 2.17 -16.01 0.34
C ARG A 60 3.66 -15.84 0.09
N ILE A 61 4.41 -16.51 0.95
CA ILE A 61 5.78 -16.89 0.68
C ILE A 61 5.67 -18.16 -0.17
N TRP A 62 6.36 -18.16 -1.31
CA TRP A 62 6.30 -19.16 -2.39
C TRP A 62 6.40 -20.61 -1.91
#